data_AF-A0A1Z7YTR0-F1
#
_entry.id   AF-A0A1Z7YTR0-F1
#
_cell.length_a   1.000
_cell.length_b   1.000
_cell.length_c   1.000
_cell.angle_alpha   90.00
_cell.angle_beta   90.00
_cell.angle_gamma   90.00
#
_symmetry.space_group_name_H-M   'P 1'
#
loop_
_entity.id
_entity.type
_entity.pdbx_description
1 polymer ?
#
loop_
_entity_poly.entity_id
_entity_poly.type
_entity_poly.pdbx_seq_one_letter_code
_entity_poly.pdbx_strand_id
1 'polypeptide(L)'
;MKLITARLFEQLFKQLNVLKFALSMFIVTTISTSLVSSPAVAADLTDKQVTQWINAWPEIQTWGDKHEKEFEAQALKNKKEGGDTMGEWFNNVAPMLKANGYYKEYNTMLTKNGFTSVEQWAEISNRVFSATMNAMMEQQNPGMKAQMKASMEQLKNANLPPEQQKMMMQMMEQSQAAFKTMDSASSEDTALVAKHLPALRKIFDNNTESE
;
A
#
# COMPACT_ATOMS: atom_id res chain seq x y z
N MET A 1 -12.99 11.84 -1.07
CA MET A 1 -11.84 10.92 -0.88
C MET A 1 -11.91 10.18 0.46
N LYS A 2 -12.39 10.84 1.53
CA LYS A 2 -12.55 10.24 2.87
C LYS A 2 -13.46 9.02 2.89
N LEU A 3 -14.55 9.02 2.13
CA LEU A 3 -15.49 7.89 2.08
C LEU A 3 -14.96 6.64 1.37
N ILE A 4 -14.05 6.81 0.40
CA ILE A 4 -13.47 5.69 -0.36
C ILE A 4 -12.34 5.06 0.47
N THR A 5 -11.49 5.88 1.10
CA THR A 5 -10.44 5.39 2.00
C THR A 5 -11.02 4.81 3.29
N ALA A 6 -11.94 5.48 3.98
CA ALA A 6 -12.53 5.00 5.23
C ALA A 6 -13.22 3.63 5.10
N ARG A 7 -14.05 3.44 4.06
CA ARG A 7 -14.76 2.16 3.83
C ARG A 7 -13.82 1.00 3.50
N LEU A 8 -12.74 1.26 2.77
CA LEU A 8 -11.73 0.24 2.44
C LEU A 8 -10.88 -0.12 3.65
N PHE A 9 -10.56 0.84 4.51
CA PHE A 9 -9.78 0.60 5.73
C PHE A 9 -10.57 -0.13 6.82
N GLU A 10 -11.84 0.24 7.08
CA GLU A 10 -12.70 -0.44 8.06
C GLU A 10 -12.83 -1.95 7.78
N GLN A 11 -13.01 -2.31 6.50
CA GLN A 11 -13.23 -3.69 6.09
C GLN A 11 -11.99 -4.57 6.30
N LEU A 12 -10.79 -3.99 6.16
CA LEU A 12 -9.51 -4.66 6.40
C LEU A 12 -9.17 -4.73 7.91
N PHE A 13 -9.51 -3.71 8.69
CA PHE A 13 -9.21 -3.67 10.14
C PHE A 13 -10.05 -4.65 10.97
N LYS A 14 -11.31 -4.89 10.58
CA LYS A 14 -12.19 -5.88 11.25
C LYS A 14 -11.61 -7.30 11.22
N GLN A 15 -10.92 -7.68 10.15
CA GLN A 15 -10.29 -9.00 9.99
C GLN A 15 -9.06 -9.18 10.90
N LEU A 16 -8.44 -8.07 11.30
CA LEU A 16 -7.15 -8.03 12.01
C LEU A 16 -7.28 -8.05 13.54
N ASN A 17 -8.42 -7.62 14.09
CA ASN A 17 -8.60 -7.43 15.54
C ASN A 17 -8.63 -8.74 16.35
N VAL A 18 -8.79 -9.89 15.70
CA VAL A 18 -8.91 -11.19 16.38
C VAL A 18 -7.57 -11.67 16.98
N LEU A 19 -6.44 -11.06 16.60
CA LEU A 19 -5.11 -11.62 16.84
C LEU A 19 -4.20 -10.81 17.79
N LYS A 20 -4.77 -9.92 18.62
CA LYS A 20 -4.02 -8.84 19.31
C LYS A 20 -3.40 -9.17 20.67
N PHE A 21 -3.44 -10.41 21.17
CA PHE A 21 -2.94 -10.70 22.52
C PHE A 21 -1.61 -11.47 22.55
N ALA A 22 -0.48 -10.76 22.35
CA ALA A 22 0.84 -11.06 22.95
C ALA A 22 1.89 -10.09 22.36
N LEU A 23 2.16 -8.99 23.04
CA LEU A 23 3.32 -8.79 23.92
C LEU A 23 4.50 -8.09 23.20
N SER A 24 4.63 -6.81 23.56
CA SER A 24 5.70 -5.85 23.25
C SER A 24 7.11 -6.34 23.59
N MET A 25 8.15 -5.79 22.92
CA MET A 25 9.05 -4.76 23.50
C MET A 25 10.32 -4.49 22.64
N PHE A 26 10.42 -3.26 22.11
CA PHE A 26 11.58 -2.32 21.99
C PHE A 26 13.03 -2.77 21.70
N ILE A 27 13.73 -2.07 20.77
CA ILE A 27 14.90 -1.16 21.00
C ILE A 27 15.48 -0.59 19.67
N VAL A 28 15.94 0.67 19.74
CA VAL A 28 16.44 1.61 18.70
C VAL A 28 17.97 1.62 18.61
N THR A 29 18.58 1.76 17.41
CA THR A 29 19.83 2.56 17.21
C THR A 29 20.07 2.95 15.73
N THR A 30 20.60 4.16 15.51
CA THR A 30 20.77 4.91 14.23
C THR A 30 22.24 4.97 13.78
N ILE A 31 22.55 4.87 12.46
CA ILE A 31 23.84 5.30 11.86
C ILE A 31 23.64 5.83 10.41
N SER A 32 24.11 7.06 10.15
CA SER A 32 24.28 7.74 8.82
C SER A 32 25.57 7.24 8.12
N THR A 33 25.86 7.30 6.80
CA THR A 33 25.64 8.30 5.73
C THR A 33 26.19 7.76 4.38
N SER A 34 25.73 8.34 3.24
CA SER A 34 26.35 8.44 1.88
C SER A 34 25.87 7.48 0.77
N LEU A 35 25.43 8.02 -0.38
CA LEU A 35 25.26 7.34 -1.70
C LEU A 35 25.45 8.41 -2.80
N VAL A 36 26.46 8.40 -3.69
CA VAL A 36 26.76 7.49 -4.82
C VAL A 36 25.55 7.27 -5.73
N SER A 37 25.55 7.90 -6.90
CA SER A 37 24.50 7.81 -7.92
C SER A 37 24.80 6.70 -8.94
N SER A 38 24.00 5.64 -8.92
CA SER A 38 24.03 4.49 -9.85
C SER A 38 22.88 4.56 -10.88
N PRO A 39 23.00 3.92 -12.06
CA PRO A 39 21.98 3.93 -13.10
C PRO A 39 20.72 3.15 -12.67
N ALA A 40 19.57 3.64 -13.14
CA ALA A 40 18.23 3.20 -12.75
C ALA A 40 17.89 1.77 -13.20
N VAL A 41 18.35 0.79 -12.42
CA VAL A 41 17.46 -0.30 -11.98
C VAL A 41 16.28 0.39 -11.28
N ALA A 42 15.03 -0.05 -11.46
CA ALA A 42 13.89 0.53 -10.73
C ALA A 42 14.21 0.46 -9.23
N ALA A 43 14.73 1.56 -8.70
CA ALA A 43 15.41 1.53 -7.43
C ALA A 43 14.38 1.20 -6.36
N ASP A 44 14.78 0.39 -5.38
CA ASP A 44 13.99 0.23 -4.16
C ASP A 44 13.59 1.61 -3.61
N LEU A 45 12.48 1.68 -2.88
CA LEU A 45 12.06 2.90 -2.23
C LEU A 45 13.24 3.38 -1.41
N THR A 46 13.49 4.67 -1.49
CA THR A 46 14.49 5.33 -0.67
C THR A 46 13.81 5.96 0.54
N ASP A 47 14.56 6.09 1.63
CA ASP A 47 14.09 6.77 2.85
C ASP A 47 13.57 8.19 2.55
N LYS A 48 14.25 8.87 1.63
CA LYS A 48 13.85 10.18 1.11
C LYS A 48 12.48 10.14 0.45
N GLN A 49 12.20 9.16 -0.41
CA GLN A 49 10.91 9.04 -1.09
C GLN A 49 9.76 8.78 -0.11
N VAL A 50 9.98 7.90 0.89
CA VAL A 50 8.96 7.63 1.92
C VAL A 50 8.70 8.86 2.78
N THR A 51 9.75 9.55 3.23
CA THR A 51 9.64 10.77 4.02
C THR A 51 8.97 11.90 3.23
N GLN A 52 9.34 12.08 1.96
CA GLN A 52 8.73 13.05 1.06
C GLN A 52 7.25 12.76 0.85
N TRP A 53 6.88 11.49 0.69
CA TRP A 53 5.49 11.06 0.59
C TRP A 53 4.68 11.39 1.84
N ILE A 54 5.22 11.08 3.03
CA ILE A 54 4.61 11.42 4.33
C ILE A 54 4.40 12.93 4.45
N ASN A 55 5.41 13.72 4.11
CA ASN A 55 5.37 15.18 4.25
C ASN A 55 4.40 15.87 3.28
N ALA A 56 4.24 15.31 2.07
CA ALA A 56 3.31 15.84 1.08
C ALA A 56 1.84 15.50 1.40
N TRP A 57 1.61 14.46 2.22
CA TRP A 57 0.28 13.93 2.48
C TRP A 57 -0.74 14.96 2.99
N PRO A 58 -0.42 15.85 3.96
CA PRO A 58 -1.39 16.82 4.47
C PRO A 58 -1.87 17.82 3.40
N GLU A 59 -0.98 18.26 2.51
CA GLU A 59 -1.34 19.16 1.41
C GLU A 59 -2.20 18.44 0.37
N ILE A 60 -1.82 17.21 0.01
CA ILE A 60 -2.62 16.35 -0.90
C ILE A 60 -4.01 16.09 -0.33
N GLN A 61 -4.11 15.81 0.96
CA GLN A 61 -5.39 15.60 1.64
C GLN A 61 -6.25 16.87 1.63
N THR A 62 -5.65 18.02 1.95
CA THR A 62 -6.36 19.32 1.90
C THR A 62 -6.86 19.63 0.50
N TRP A 63 -6.05 19.34 -0.53
CA TRP A 63 -6.46 19.48 -1.92
C TRP A 63 -7.60 18.53 -2.27
N GLY A 64 -7.51 17.26 -1.90
CA GLY A 64 -8.55 16.26 -2.13
C GLY A 64 -9.88 16.62 -1.46
N ASP A 65 -9.85 17.13 -0.23
CA ASP A 65 -11.03 17.58 0.52
C ASP A 65 -11.69 18.79 -0.17
N LYS A 66 -10.90 19.71 -0.73
CA LYS A 66 -11.41 20.89 -1.44
C LYS A 66 -12.19 20.52 -2.71
N HIS A 67 -11.77 19.46 -3.41
CA HIS A 67 -12.33 19.02 -4.68
C HIS A 67 -13.23 17.77 -4.55
N GLU A 68 -13.58 17.38 -3.31
CA GLU A 68 -14.30 16.13 -3.03
C GLU A 68 -15.66 16.07 -3.71
N LYS A 69 -16.43 17.17 -3.67
CA LYS A 69 -17.79 17.23 -4.23
C LYS A 69 -17.78 17.08 -5.75
N GLU A 70 -16.79 17.67 -6.42
CA GLU A 70 -16.60 17.58 -7.86
C GLU A 70 -16.25 16.14 -8.27
N PHE A 71 -15.36 15.48 -7.53
CA PHE A 71 -15.01 14.08 -7.78
C PHE A 71 -16.18 13.12 -7.48
N GLU A 72 -16.95 13.33 -6.43
CA GLU A 72 -18.14 12.52 -6.13
C GLU A 72 -19.20 12.66 -7.22
N ALA A 73 -19.47 13.89 -7.67
CA ALA A 73 -20.41 14.13 -8.76
C ALA A 73 -19.96 13.49 -10.08
N GLN A 74 -18.65 13.39 -10.32
CA GLN A 74 -18.09 12.70 -11.48
C GLN A 74 -18.11 11.18 -11.33
N ALA A 75 -17.76 10.64 -10.17
CA ALA A 75 -17.82 9.20 -9.90
C ALA A 75 -19.24 8.65 -10.00
N LEU A 76 -20.26 9.41 -9.57
CA LEU A 76 -21.66 9.04 -9.75
C LEU A 76 -22.08 8.99 -11.24
N LYS A 77 -21.46 9.81 -12.09
CA LYS A 77 -21.68 9.80 -13.55
C LYS A 77 -20.88 8.70 -14.23
N ASN A 78 -19.67 8.45 -13.76
CA ASN A 78 -18.71 7.53 -14.34
C ASN A 78 -18.45 6.37 -13.37
N LYS A 79 -19.29 5.32 -13.44
CA LYS A 79 -19.19 4.05 -12.68
C LYS A 79 -17.85 3.28 -12.82
N LYS A 80 -16.82 3.85 -13.46
CA LYS A 80 -15.57 3.20 -13.85
C LYS A 80 -14.30 3.95 -13.44
N GLU A 81 -14.39 5.15 -12.85
CA GLU A 81 -13.20 6.03 -12.72
C GLU A 81 -12.42 5.90 -11.41
N GLY A 82 -12.81 5.01 -10.51
CA GLY A 82 -12.00 4.60 -9.36
C GLY A 82 -11.90 3.09 -9.36
N GLY A 83 -10.70 2.56 -9.57
CA GLY A 83 -10.46 1.11 -9.52
C GLY A 83 -10.96 0.49 -8.22
N ASP A 84 -11.17 -0.82 -8.23
CA ASP A 84 -11.74 -1.58 -7.11
C ASP A 84 -10.75 -1.72 -5.94
N THR A 85 -9.49 -1.34 -6.15
CA THR A 85 -8.42 -1.37 -5.14
C THR A 85 -7.64 -0.05 -5.09
N MET A 86 -6.98 0.25 -3.96
CA MET A 86 -6.12 1.45 -3.85
C MET A 86 -4.95 1.44 -4.84
N GLY A 87 -4.39 0.26 -5.16
CA GLY A 87 -3.35 0.15 -6.18
C GLY A 87 -3.86 0.57 -7.56
N GLU A 88 -5.07 0.15 -7.92
CA GLU A 88 -5.73 0.57 -9.16
C GLU A 88 -6.11 2.06 -9.13
N TRP A 89 -6.44 2.63 -7.96
CA TRP A 89 -6.68 4.06 -7.84
C TRP A 89 -5.44 4.88 -8.20
N PHE A 90 -4.27 4.54 -7.66
CA PHE A 90 -3.02 5.22 -8.00
C PHE A 90 -2.71 5.12 -9.50
N ASN A 91 -2.96 3.97 -10.12
CA ASN A 91 -2.76 3.80 -11.57
C ASN A 91 -3.70 4.69 -12.41
N ASN A 92 -4.88 5.02 -11.89
CA ASN A 92 -5.91 5.79 -12.59
C ASN A 92 -5.96 7.28 -12.22
N VAL A 93 -5.18 7.74 -11.24
CA VAL A 93 -5.24 9.13 -10.77
C VAL A 93 -4.80 10.13 -11.85
N ALA A 94 -3.73 9.84 -12.59
CA ALA A 94 -3.26 10.72 -13.67
C ALA A 94 -4.28 10.89 -14.81
N PRO A 95 -4.85 9.82 -15.41
CA PRO A 95 -5.88 9.98 -16.44
C PRO A 95 -7.15 10.64 -15.90
N MET A 96 -7.58 10.33 -14.68
CA MET A 96 -8.72 10.99 -14.02
C MET A 96 -8.49 12.51 -13.88
N LEU A 97 -7.31 12.92 -13.40
CA LEU A 97 -6.98 14.34 -13.27
C LEU A 97 -6.90 15.05 -14.63
N LYS A 98 -6.46 14.35 -15.69
CA LYS A 98 -6.43 14.89 -17.05
C LYS A 98 -7.84 15.08 -17.61
N ALA A 99 -8.71 14.08 -17.46
CA ALA A 99 -10.09 14.13 -17.93
C ALA A 99 -10.89 15.30 -17.31
N ASN A 100 -10.54 15.67 -16.08
CA ASN A 100 -11.27 16.66 -15.29
C ASN A 100 -10.56 18.02 -15.18
N GLY A 101 -9.48 18.23 -15.95
CA GLY A 101 -8.78 19.52 -16.02
C GLY A 101 -7.91 19.87 -14.81
N TYR A 102 -7.80 18.97 -13.82
CA TYR A 102 -7.05 19.20 -12.57
C TYR A 102 -5.57 18.83 -12.65
N TYR A 103 -5.14 18.15 -13.71
CA TYR A 103 -3.76 17.63 -13.81
C TYR A 103 -2.69 18.70 -13.59
N LYS A 104 -2.81 19.90 -14.20
CA LYS A 104 -1.79 20.95 -14.09
C LYS A 104 -1.68 21.49 -12.66
N GLU A 105 -2.82 21.70 -11.99
CA GLU A 105 -2.88 22.17 -10.60
C GLU A 105 -2.24 21.12 -9.67
N TYR A 106 -2.69 19.87 -9.79
CA TYR A 106 -2.19 18.76 -8.97
C TYR A 106 -0.70 18.51 -9.19
N ASN A 107 -0.23 18.52 -10.44
CA ASN A 107 1.18 18.38 -10.77
C ASN A 107 2.02 19.50 -10.17
N THR A 108 1.52 20.75 -10.17
CA THR A 108 2.23 21.90 -9.58
C THR A 108 2.37 21.75 -8.06
N MET A 109 1.35 21.25 -7.38
CA MET A 109 1.41 20.93 -5.95
C MET A 109 2.45 19.84 -5.69
N LEU A 110 2.44 18.76 -6.48
CA LEU A 110 3.38 17.66 -6.31
C LEU A 110 4.84 18.08 -6.57
N THR A 111 5.10 18.93 -7.58
CA THR A 111 6.46 19.39 -7.86
C THR A 111 7.03 20.29 -6.77
N LYS A 112 6.18 21.09 -6.10
CA LYS A 112 6.58 21.83 -4.89
C LYS A 112 7.00 20.91 -3.74
N ASN A 113 6.39 19.72 -3.68
CA ASN A 113 6.73 18.67 -2.73
C ASN A 113 7.89 17.77 -3.21
N GLY A 114 8.59 18.14 -4.29
CA GLY A 114 9.78 17.44 -4.76
C GLY A 114 9.53 16.23 -5.65
N PHE A 115 8.28 15.99 -6.07
CA PHE A 115 7.98 14.97 -7.09
C PHE A 115 8.24 15.54 -8.49
N THR A 116 8.54 14.69 -9.45
CA THR A 116 8.77 15.11 -10.84
C THR A 116 7.47 15.21 -11.63
N SER A 117 6.50 14.34 -11.32
CA SER A 117 5.17 14.37 -11.94
C SER A 117 4.10 13.67 -11.10
N VAL A 118 2.84 13.79 -11.54
CA VAL A 118 1.71 12.99 -11.02
C VAL A 118 1.98 11.49 -11.16
N GLU A 119 2.51 11.04 -12.29
CA GLU A 119 2.82 9.64 -12.54
C GLU A 119 3.91 9.12 -11.59
N GLN A 120 4.97 9.89 -11.36
CA GLN A 120 6.02 9.51 -10.41
C GLN A 120 5.45 9.40 -8.98
N TRP A 121 4.63 10.36 -8.57
CA TRP A 121 3.98 10.31 -7.27
C TRP A 121 3.05 9.10 -7.14
N ALA A 122 2.29 8.77 -8.17
CA ALA A 122 1.39 7.62 -8.18
C ALA A 122 2.17 6.30 -8.04
N GLU A 123 3.27 6.14 -8.77
CA GLU A 123 4.16 4.98 -8.68
C GLU A 123 4.72 4.81 -7.26
N ILE A 124 5.30 5.89 -6.69
CA ILE A 124 5.83 5.89 -5.32
C ILE A 124 4.72 5.55 -4.33
N SER A 125 3.52 6.14 -4.50
CA SER A 125 2.40 5.93 -3.58
C SER A 125 1.90 4.49 -3.59
N ASN A 126 1.82 3.85 -4.77
CA ASN A 126 1.44 2.46 -4.88
C ASN A 126 2.42 1.54 -4.12
N ARG A 127 3.73 1.82 -4.25
CA ARG A 127 4.77 1.07 -3.54
C ARG A 127 4.73 1.31 -2.04
N VAL A 128 4.63 2.56 -1.59
CA VAL A 128 4.52 2.92 -0.17
C VAL A 128 3.29 2.26 0.45
N PHE A 129 2.14 2.33 -0.22
CA PHE A 129 0.90 1.72 0.26
C PHE A 129 1.03 0.20 0.38
N SER A 130 1.47 -0.46 -0.69
CA SER A 130 1.63 -1.92 -0.72
C SER A 130 2.64 -2.41 0.33
N ALA A 131 3.77 -1.71 0.46
CA ALA A 131 4.79 -2.01 1.46
C ALA A 131 4.29 -1.76 2.90
N THR A 132 3.43 -0.76 3.10
CA THR A 132 2.79 -0.50 4.40
C THR A 132 1.85 -1.63 4.77
N MET A 133 1.01 -2.10 3.84
CA MET A 133 0.13 -3.24 4.06
C MET A 133 0.92 -4.51 4.40
N ASN A 134 1.98 -4.79 3.64
CA ASN A 134 2.89 -5.88 3.95
C ASN A 134 3.52 -5.74 5.35
N ALA A 135 4.01 -4.56 5.71
CA ALA A 135 4.63 -4.31 7.01
C ALA A 135 3.62 -4.42 8.18
N MET A 136 2.38 -3.96 7.99
CA MET A 136 1.33 -4.11 9.00
C MET A 136 0.94 -5.57 9.19
N MET A 137 0.80 -6.35 8.10
CA MET A 137 0.53 -7.77 8.19
C MET A 137 1.67 -8.53 8.87
N GLU A 138 2.92 -8.24 8.52
CA GLU A 138 4.08 -8.87 9.18
C GLU A 138 4.12 -8.51 10.68
N GLN A 139 3.75 -7.28 11.06
CA GLN A 139 3.67 -6.91 12.47
C GLN A 139 2.54 -7.65 13.22
N GLN A 140 1.43 -7.96 12.55
CA GLN A 140 0.30 -8.64 13.17
C GLN A 140 0.46 -10.15 13.18
N ASN A 141 1.04 -10.71 12.12
CA ASN A 141 1.27 -12.13 11.94
C ASN A 141 2.75 -12.39 11.54
N PRO A 142 3.70 -12.21 12.47
CA PRO A 142 5.11 -12.44 12.16
C PRO A 142 5.35 -13.85 11.64
N GLY A 143 6.05 -13.98 10.52
CA GLY A 143 6.38 -15.27 9.93
C GLY A 143 5.23 -15.98 9.22
N MET A 144 4.03 -15.38 9.09
CA MET A 144 2.93 -15.97 8.32
C MET A 144 3.33 -16.28 6.87
N LYS A 145 4.09 -15.37 6.22
CA LYS A 145 4.61 -15.62 4.86
C LYS A 145 5.53 -16.85 4.83
N ALA A 146 6.44 -16.96 5.81
CA ALA A 146 7.35 -18.10 5.91
C ALA A 146 6.61 -19.41 6.19
N GLN A 147 5.63 -19.40 7.10
CA GLN A 147 4.78 -20.55 7.43
C GLN A 147 3.94 -21.00 6.22
N MET A 148 3.38 -20.05 5.48
CA MET A 148 2.61 -20.36 4.26
C MET A 148 3.51 -20.98 3.19
N LYS A 149 4.71 -20.42 2.98
CA LYS A 149 5.72 -20.99 2.06
C LYS A 149 6.13 -22.40 2.48
N ALA A 150 6.40 -22.61 3.76
CA ALA A 150 6.74 -23.92 4.30
C ALA A 150 5.59 -24.94 4.11
N SER A 151 4.33 -24.52 4.33
CA SER A 151 3.15 -25.37 4.14
C SER A 151 2.97 -25.79 2.68
N MET A 152 3.21 -24.86 1.74
CA MET A 152 3.21 -25.16 0.30
C MET A 152 4.30 -26.17 -0.08
N GLU A 153 5.50 -26.00 0.49
CA GLU A 153 6.63 -26.87 0.23
C GLU A 153 6.43 -28.26 0.84
N GLN A 154 5.84 -28.33 2.03
CA GLN A 154 5.40 -29.58 2.65
C GLN A 154 4.36 -30.31 1.81
N LEU A 155 3.35 -29.61 1.27
CA LEU A 155 2.36 -30.23 0.39
C LEU A 155 2.97 -30.75 -0.90
N LYS A 156 3.92 -30.01 -1.50
CA LYS A 156 4.66 -30.47 -2.69
C LYS A 156 5.46 -31.76 -2.43
N ASN A 157 5.96 -31.92 -1.21
CA ASN A 157 6.76 -33.08 -0.81
C ASN A 157 5.95 -34.18 -0.09
N ALA A 158 4.66 -33.94 0.15
CA ALA A 158 3.79 -34.90 0.83
C ALA A 158 3.52 -36.09 -0.10
N ASN A 159 3.59 -37.31 0.45
CA ASN A 159 3.25 -38.52 -0.26
C ASN A 159 1.72 -38.69 -0.33
N LEU A 160 1.08 -37.83 -1.12
CA LEU A 160 -0.36 -37.82 -1.37
C LEU A 160 -0.65 -38.34 -2.79
N PRO A 161 -1.84 -38.91 -3.03
CA PRO A 161 -2.32 -39.16 -4.38
C PRO A 161 -2.24 -37.87 -5.23
N PRO A 162 -1.78 -37.94 -6.50
CA PRO A 162 -1.55 -36.74 -7.32
C PRO A 162 -2.76 -35.81 -7.44
N GLU A 163 -3.96 -36.39 -7.58
CA GLU A 163 -5.22 -35.62 -7.66
C GLU A 163 -5.56 -34.92 -6.34
N GLN A 164 -5.30 -35.57 -5.20
CA GLN A 164 -5.53 -34.97 -3.89
C GLN A 164 -4.52 -33.84 -3.62
N GLN A 165 -3.25 -34.05 -3.97
CA GLN A 165 -2.20 -33.05 -3.85
C GLN A 165 -2.51 -31.81 -4.70
N LYS A 166 -2.95 -32.01 -5.95
CA LYS A 166 -3.34 -30.95 -6.88
C LYS A 166 -4.54 -30.15 -6.37
N MET A 167 -5.57 -30.83 -5.87
CA MET A 167 -6.74 -30.18 -5.28
C MET A 167 -6.35 -29.30 -4.09
N MET A 168 -5.51 -29.82 -3.19
CA MET A 168 -5.03 -29.07 -2.02
C MET A 168 -4.16 -27.87 -2.42
N MET A 169 -3.26 -28.04 -3.40
CA MET A 169 -2.46 -26.93 -3.93
C MET A 169 -3.35 -25.86 -4.58
N GLN A 170 -4.35 -26.24 -5.37
CA GLN A 170 -5.28 -25.28 -5.97
C GLN A 170 -6.10 -24.52 -4.91
N MET A 171 -6.54 -25.20 -3.85
CA MET A 171 -7.27 -24.55 -2.76
C MET A 171 -6.39 -23.53 -2.02
N MET A 172 -5.11 -23.87 -1.78
CA MET A 172 -4.15 -22.94 -1.18
C MET A 172 -3.72 -21.81 -2.13
N GLU A 173 -3.65 -22.05 -3.44
CA GLU A 173 -3.38 -21.02 -4.44
C GLU A 173 -4.57 -20.05 -4.57
N GLN A 174 -5.80 -20.54 -4.48
CA GLN A 174 -6.99 -19.69 -4.45
C GLN A 174 -7.06 -18.86 -3.18
N SER A 175 -6.74 -19.43 -2.02
CA SER A 175 -6.61 -18.63 -0.79
C SER A 175 -5.46 -17.63 -0.90
N GLN A 176 -4.37 -17.98 -1.59
CA GLN A 176 -3.26 -17.07 -1.87
C GLN A 176 -3.59 -16.02 -2.91
N ALA A 177 -4.52 -16.22 -3.83
CA ALA A 177 -4.88 -15.18 -4.81
C ALA A 177 -5.39 -13.91 -4.10
N ALA A 178 -6.09 -14.07 -2.97
CA ALA A 178 -6.46 -12.97 -2.08
C ALA A 178 -5.25 -12.29 -1.42
N PHE A 179 -4.16 -13.04 -1.14
CA PHE A 179 -2.91 -12.52 -0.58
C PHE A 179 -1.92 -12.02 -1.65
N LYS A 180 -1.92 -12.55 -2.87
CA LYS A 180 -1.02 -12.17 -3.98
C LYS A 180 -1.35 -10.78 -4.52
N THR A 181 -2.62 -10.40 -4.49
CA THR A 181 -3.02 -9.01 -4.76
C THR A 181 -2.47 -8.05 -3.68
N MET A 182 -2.10 -8.58 -2.49
CA MET A 182 -1.49 -7.82 -1.39
C MET A 182 0.05 -7.91 -1.35
N ASP A 183 0.66 -8.93 -1.98
CA ASP A 183 2.11 -9.18 -2.00
C ASP A 183 2.83 -8.50 -3.18
N SER A 184 2.43 -7.28 -3.53
CA SER A 184 3.00 -6.53 -4.65
C SER A 184 4.28 -5.75 -4.30
N ALA A 185 4.59 -5.58 -3.00
CA ALA A 185 5.77 -4.84 -2.56
C ALA A 185 6.98 -5.75 -2.29
N SER A 186 8.17 -5.28 -2.67
CA SER A 186 9.43 -5.98 -2.39
C SER A 186 9.70 -6.08 -0.88
N SER A 187 10.54 -7.05 -0.50
CA SER A 187 11.02 -7.20 0.88
C SER A 187 11.77 -5.95 1.37
N GLU A 188 12.51 -5.32 0.48
CA GLU A 188 13.30 -4.12 0.69
C GLU A 188 12.40 -2.91 0.97
N ASP A 189 11.39 -2.69 0.13
CA ASP A 189 10.38 -1.64 0.32
C ASP A 189 9.63 -1.86 1.64
N THR A 190 9.26 -3.10 1.93
CA THR A 190 8.55 -3.48 3.17
C THR A 190 9.42 -3.19 4.41
N ALA A 191 10.69 -3.59 4.40
CA ALA A 191 11.61 -3.38 5.50
C ALA A 191 11.93 -1.89 5.71
N LEU A 192 12.01 -1.11 4.63
CA LEU A 192 12.19 0.34 4.73
C LEU A 192 10.94 1.00 5.33
N VAL A 193 9.76 0.70 4.78
CA VAL A 193 8.49 1.29 5.24
C VAL A 193 8.17 0.91 6.68
N ALA A 194 8.57 -0.28 7.14
CA ALA A 194 8.42 -0.69 8.53
C ALA A 194 9.05 0.31 9.52
N LYS A 195 10.13 1.00 9.13
CA LYS A 195 10.78 2.05 9.96
C LYS A 195 9.92 3.31 10.09
N HIS A 196 9.06 3.57 9.11
CA HIS A 196 8.17 4.74 9.01
C HIS A 196 6.73 4.42 9.44
N LEU A 197 6.46 3.17 9.80
CA LEU A 197 5.11 2.67 10.07
C LEU A 197 4.31 3.49 11.09
N PRO A 198 4.89 4.05 12.17
CA PRO A 198 4.14 4.91 13.08
C PRO A 198 3.59 6.19 12.42
N ALA A 199 4.34 6.81 11.51
CA ALA A 199 3.89 8.00 10.79
C ALA A 199 2.85 7.64 9.73
N LEU A 200 3.10 6.55 9.00
CA LEU A 200 2.19 6.04 7.98
C LEU A 200 0.86 5.58 8.59
N ARG A 201 0.88 4.94 9.76
CA ARG A 201 -0.33 4.59 10.52
C ARG A 201 -1.19 5.80 10.81
N LYS A 202 -0.62 6.90 11.31
CA LYS A 202 -1.40 8.13 11.55
C LYS A 202 -2.09 8.61 10.28
N ILE A 203 -1.40 8.56 9.14
CA ILE A 203 -1.99 8.90 7.84
C ILE A 203 -3.18 7.99 7.52
N PHE A 204 -3.06 6.68 7.74
CA PHE A 204 -4.10 5.72 7.42
C PHE A 204 -5.26 5.70 8.44
N ASP A 205 -4.97 5.78 9.73
CA ASP A 205 -5.93 5.76 10.83
C ASP A 205 -6.76 7.07 10.88
N ASN A 206 -6.14 8.23 10.60
CA ASN A 206 -6.87 9.51 10.50
C ASN A 206 -7.85 9.55 9.32
N ASN A 207 -7.74 8.62 8.37
CA ASN A 207 -8.72 8.43 7.30
C ASN A 207 -9.85 7.45 7.68
N THR A 208 -9.85 6.92 8.92
CA THR A 208 -10.87 5.98 9.44
C THR A 208 -11.72 6.53 10.59
N GLU A 209 -11.21 7.49 11.37
CA GLU A 209 -11.87 7.96 12.61
C GLU A 209 -12.81 9.18 12.46
N SER A 210 -13.27 9.53 11.24
CA SER A 210 -14.32 10.53 11.10
C SER A 210 -15.70 9.87 10.97
N GLU A 211 -16.16 9.25 12.05
CA GLU A 211 -17.59 9.00 12.31
C GLU A 211 -18.23 10.19 13.03
#